data_AF-A0A2M7PLE1-F1
#
_entry.id   AF-A0A2M7PLE1-F1
#
_cell.length_a   1.000
_cell.length_b   1.000
_cell.length_c   1.000
_cell.angle_alpha   90.00
_cell.angle_beta   90.00
_cell.angle_gamma   90.00
#
_symmetry.space_group_name_H-M   'P 1'
#
loop_
_entity.id
_entity.type
_entity.pdbx_description
1 polymer ?
#
loop_
_entity_poly.entity_id
_entity_poly.type
_entity_poly.pdbx_seq_one_letter_code
_entity_poly.pdbx_strand_id
1 'polypeptide(L)'
;MNTRKSWILAFVVTLLGAVAFIYISGLKQPPKQGTKAAAVIAPYFLVKNESLPLKVTGSGQVRAKNRIDLYAEVNGLLQTQKMDFRTGMQFNRGETLISIDDSEQRANLYAQRSEYQNLITS
;
A
#
# COMPACT_ATOMS: atom_id res chain seq x y z
N MET A 1 -94.63 -15.90 -65.32
CA MET A 1 -94.32 -16.70 -64.10
C MET A 1 -92.82 -16.54 -63.80
N ASN A 2 -92.44 -16.06 -62.60
CA ASN A 2 -91.09 -16.11 -61.97
C ASN A 2 -90.41 -14.78 -61.52
N THR A 3 -91.14 -13.69 -61.25
CA THR A 3 -90.56 -12.50 -60.58
C THR A 3 -90.07 -12.75 -59.15
N ARG A 4 -90.58 -13.81 -58.49
CA ARG A 4 -90.15 -14.25 -57.15
C ARG A 4 -88.78 -14.91 -57.13
N LYS A 5 -88.34 -15.56 -58.23
CA LYS A 5 -87.03 -16.24 -58.31
C LYS A 5 -85.87 -15.25 -58.49
N SER A 6 -86.11 -14.12 -59.18
CA SER A 6 -85.10 -13.07 -59.37
C SER A 6 -84.77 -12.33 -58.06
N TRP A 7 -85.77 -12.13 -57.19
CA TRP A 7 -85.55 -11.53 -55.86
C TRP A 7 -84.75 -12.45 -54.93
N ILE A 8 -84.97 -13.77 -55.01
CA ILE A 8 -84.19 -14.76 -54.25
C ILE A 8 -82.73 -14.75 -54.72
N LEU A 9 -82.48 -14.68 -56.03
CA LEU A 9 -81.12 -14.61 -56.58
C LEU A 9 -80.39 -13.32 -56.16
N ALA A 10 -81.07 -12.17 -56.19
CA ALA A 10 -80.52 -10.89 -55.74
C ALA A 10 -80.21 -10.89 -54.22
N PHE A 11 -81.06 -11.52 -53.41
CA PHE A 11 -80.84 -11.67 -51.98
C PHE A 11 -79.62 -12.55 -51.68
N VAL A 12 -79.45 -13.65 -52.41
CA VAL A 12 -78.28 -14.54 -52.27
C VAL A 12 -76.97 -13.84 -52.61
N VAL A 13 -76.93 -13.08 -53.70
CA VAL A 13 -75.71 -12.33 -54.11
C VAL A 13 -75.36 -11.24 -53.10
N THR A 14 -76.36 -10.53 -52.57
CA THR A 14 -76.16 -9.50 -51.55
C THR A 14 -75.64 -10.09 -50.24
N LEU A 15 -76.17 -11.26 -49.86
CA LEU A 15 -75.76 -11.96 -48.65
C LEU A 15 -74.32 -12.50 -48.77
N LEU A 16 -73.95 -13.04 -49.93
CA LEU A 16 -72.57 -13.46 -50.23
C LEU A 16 -71.58 -12.28 -50.20
N GLY A 17 -71.96 -11.14 -50.77
CA GLY A 17 -71.15 -9.92 -50.73
C GLY A 17 -70.93 -9.39 -49.31
N ALA A 18 -71.97 -9.41 -48.47
CA ALA A 18 -71.87 -9.00 -47.07
C ALA A 18 -70.94 -9.91 -46.26
N VAL A 19 -71.02 -11.23 -46.47
CA VAL A 19 -70.15 -12.20 -45.78
C VAL A 19 -68.68 -12.01 -46.17
N ALA A 20 -68.39 -11.78 -47.45
CA ALA A 20 -67.04 -11.52 -47.92
C ALA A 20 -66.44 -10.22 -47.33
N PHE A 21 -67.25 -9.16 -47.22
CA PHE A 21 -66.81 -7.88 -46.65
C PHE A 21 -66.48 -7.98 -45.16
N ILE A 22 -67.26 -8.74 -44.39
CA ILE A 22 -67.00 -9.00 -42.97
C ILE A 22 -65.70 -9.79 -42.79
N TYR A 23 -65.47 -10.79 -43.63
CA TYR A 23 -64.26 -11.61 -43.56
C TYR A 23 -62.99 -10.79 -43.83
N ILE A 24 -63.01 -9.91 -44.83
CA ILE A 24 -61.87 -9.04 -45.18
C ILE A 24 -61.65 -7.95 -44.14
N SER A 25 -62.72 -7.41 -43.57
CA SER A 25 -62.63 -6.37 -42.54
C SER A 25 -62.07 -6.91 -41.22
N GLY A 26 -62.31 -8.18 -40.91
CA GLY A 26 -61.73 -8.87 -39.74
C GLY A 26 -60.22 -9.19 -39.86
N LEU A 27 -59.65 -9.08 -41.07
CA LEU A 27 -58.22 -9.31 -41.33
C LEU A 27 -57.36 -8.06 -41.13
N LYS A 28 -57.96 -6.88 -40.88
CA LYS A 28 -57.21 -5.66 -40.54
C LYS A 28 -56.72 -5.74 -39.10
N GLN A 29 -55.48 -6.15 -38.92
CA GLN A 29 -54.80 -6.04 -37.63
C GLN A 29 -54.42 -4.57 -37.38
N PRO A 30 -54.71 -4.00 -36.20
CA PRO A 30 -54.30 -2.63 -35.88
C PRO A 30 -52.77 -2.52 -35.89
N PRO A 31 -52.20 -1.39 -36.33
CA PRO A 31 -50.76 -1.21 -36.37
C PRO A 31 -50.20 -1.35 -34.95
N LYS A 32 -49.34 -2.36 -34.76
CA LYS A 32 -48.67 -2.60 -33.48
C LYS A 32 -47.86 -1.34 -33.14
N GLN A 33 -48.27 -0.64 -32.08
CA GLN A 33 -47.54 0.53 -31.57
C GLN A 33 -46.07 0.15 -31.34
N GLY A 34 -45.18 0.98 -31.89
CA GLY A 34 -43.74 0.81 -31.81
C GLY A 34 -43.28 0.58 -30.37
N THR A 35 -42.57 -0.53 -30.21
CA THR A 35 -41.61 -0.87 -29.17
C THR A 35 -41.22 0.28 -28.24
N LYS A 36 -41.51 0.11 -26.93
CA LYS A 36 -40.78 0.82 -25.87
C LYS A 36 -39.30 0.56 -26.12
N ALA A 37 -38.53 1.62 -26.39
CA ALA A 37 -37.10 1.52 -26.60
C ALA A 37 -36.48 0.77 -25.42
N ALA A 38 -35.81 -0.35 -25.69
CA ALA A 38 -35.06 -1.08 -24.68
C ALA A 38 -33.98 -0.14 -24.14
N ALA A 39 -33.98 0.10 -22.83
CA ALA A 39 -32.95 0.90 -22.20
C ALA A 39 -31.60 0.25 -22.50
N VAL A 40 -30.70 1.00 -23.16
CA VAL A 40 -29.35 0.55 -23.42
C VAL A 40 -28.61 0.58 -22.08
N ILE A 41 -28.49 -0.59 -21.45
CA ILE A 41 -27.76 -0.73 -20.19
C ILE A 41 -26.28 -0.89 -20.54
N ALA A 42 -25.50 0.16 -20.29
CA ALA A 42 -24.06 0.11 -20.38
C ALA A 42 -23.46 -0.42 -19.06
N PRO A 43 -22.41 -1.27 -19.11
CA PRO A 43 -21.74 -1.73 -17.91
C PRO A 43 -21.03 -0.56 -17.21
N TYR A 44 -21.21 -0.45 -15.90
CA TYR A 44 -20.50 0.50 -15.06
C TYR A 44 -19.76 -0.22 -13.93
N PHE A 45 -18.64 0.36 -13.50
CA PHE A 45 -17.91 -0.10 -12.33
C PHE A 45 -18.09 0.91 -11.20
N LEU A 46 -18.42 0.42 -10.00
CA LEU A 46 -18.46 1.24 -8.80
C LEU A 46 -17.03 1.47 -8.30
N VAL A 47 -16.57 2.71 -8.39
CA VAL A 47 -15.27 3.12 -7.83
C VAL A 47 -15.38 3.20 -6.32
N LYS A 48 -14.49 2.50 -5.61
CA LYS A 48 -14.31 2.62 -4.16
C LYS A 48 -12.95 3.24 -3.90
N ASN A 49 -12.92 4.30 -3.10
CA ASN A 49 -11.69 4.95 -2.68
C ASN A 49 -11.05 4.10 -1.58
N GLU A 50 -9.92 3.47 -1.91
CA GLU A 50 -9.10 2.75 -0.95
C GLU A 50 -7.73 3.42 -0.84
N SER A 51 -7.23 3.56 0.39
CA SER A 51 -5.89 4.10 0.64
C SER A 51 -4.89 2.96 0.62
N LEU A 52 -4.11 2.85 -0.47
CA LEU A 52 -3.07 1.85 -0.60
C LEU A 52 -1.74 2.40 -0.06
N PRO A 53 -1.17 1.83 1.02
CA PRO A 53 0.13 2.27 1.51
C PRO A 53 1.23 1.85 0.53
N LEU A 54 1.89 2.84 -0.09
CA LEU A 54 3.07 2.62 -0.93
C LEU A 54 4.27 2.28 -0.02
N LYS A 55 4.71 1.02 -0.05
CA LYS A 55 5.95 0.60 0.62
C LYS A 55 7.12 0.73 -0.35
N VAL A 56 8.00 1.69 -0.11
CA VAL A 56 9.26 1.84 -0.85
C VAL A 56 10.35 1.05 -0.13
N THR A 57 10.92 0.05 -0.79
CA THR A 57 12.06 -0.71 -0.27
C THR A 57 13.36 -0.08 -0.77
N GLY A 58 14.26 0.26 0.15
CA GLY A 58 15.60 0.74 -0.16
C GLY A 58 16.65 -0.27 0.32
N SER A 59 17.71 -0.45 -0.46
CA SER A 59 18.88 -1.24 -0.05
C SER A 59 19.97 -0.33 0.51
N GLY A 60 20.65 -0.79 1.55
CA GLY A 60 21.73 -0.03 2.19
C GLY A 60 22.59 -0.93 3.08
N GLN A 61 23.79 -0.44 3.43
CA GLN A 61 24.68 -1.14 4.33
C GLN A 61 24.34 -0.82 5.79
N VAL A 62 24.25 -1.85 6.63
CA VAL A 62 24.08 -1.68 8.08
C VAL A 62 25.41 -1.24 8.68
N ARG A 63 25.37 -0.20 9.51
CA ARG A 63 26.51 0.25 10.31
C ARG A 63 26.14 0.20 11.78
N ALA A 64 27.14 0.04 12.65
CA ALA A 64 26.94 0.08 14.08
C ALA A 64 26.30 1.43 14.47
N LYS A 65 25.27 1.38 15.31
CA LYS A 65 24.58 2.58 15.79
C LYS A 65 25.53 3.53 16.54
N ASN A 66 26.38 2.95 17.39
CA ASN A 66 27.39 3.66 18.16
C ASN A 66 28.74 2.99 17.88
N ARG A 67 29.62 3.66 17.16
CA ARG A 67 31.02 3.26 16.99
C ARG A 67 31.88 4.26 17.74
N ILE A 68 32.79 3.75 18.56
CA ILE A 68 33.77 4.55 19.28
C ILE A 68 35.15 3.99 19.01
N ASP A 69 36.12 4.88 18.91
CA ASP A 69 37.54 4.54 18.85
C ASP A 69 38.13 4.84 20.23
N LEU A 70 38.87 3.87 20.78
CA LEU A 70 39.42 3.95 22.12
C LEU A 70 40.90 4.28 22.05
N TYR A 71 41.32 5.19 22.92
CA TYR A 71 42.71 5.61 23.07
C TYR A 71 43.08 5.54 24.54
N ALA A 72 44.33 5.20 24.82
CA ALA A 72 44.84 5.26 26.19
C ALA A 72 45.06 6.72 26.59
N GLU A 73 44.66 7.08 27.81
CA GLU A 73 44.93 8.41 28.36
C GLU A 73 46.39 8.58 28.78
N VAL A 74 47.04 7.47 29.13
CA VAL A 74 48.41 7.43 29.65
C VAL A 74 49.25 6.46 28.85
N ASN A 75 50.55 6.74 28.81
CA ASN A 75 51.54 5.82 28.27
C ASN A 75 52.01 4.89 29.40
N GLY A 76 52.27 3.63 29.09
CA GLY A 76 52.75 2.68 30.09
C GLY A 76 52.69 1.23 29.62
N LEU A 77 53.07 0.32 30.51
CA LEU A 77 53.04 -1.12 30.25
C LEU A 77 51.64 -1.68 30.52
N LEU A 78 51.15 -2.51 29.59
CA LEU A 78 49.90 -3.25 29.74
C LEU A 78 49.98 -4.21 30.93
N GLN A 79 49.05 -4.09 31.87
CA GLN A 79 48.93 -4.99 33.00
C GLN A 79 48.00 -6.17 32.67
N THR A 80 48.37 -7.35 33.13
CA THR A 80 47.58 -8.56 32.94
C THR A 80 46.24 -8.45 33.65
N GLN A 81 45.15 -8.71 32.92
CA GLN A 81 43.78 -8.71 33.43
C GLN A 81 43.15 -10.09 33.33
N LYS A 82 42.03 -10.27 34.03
CA LYS A 82 41.25 -11.53 34.00
C LYS A 82 40.63 -11.81 32.63
N MET A 83 40.32 -10.77 31.87
CA MET A 83 39.77 -10.84 30.52
C MET A 83 40.81 -10.31 29.54
N ASP A 84 41.13 -11.10 28.52
CA ASP A 84 42.06 -10.67 27.50
C ASP A 84 41.42 -9.66 26.55
N PHE A 85 42.10 -8.54 26.34
CA PHE A 85 41.70 -7.54 25.35
C PHE A 85 42.01 -8.05 23.93
N ARG A 86 41.05 -8.77 23.34
CA ARG A 86 41.15 -9.31 21.98
C ARG A 86 39.92 -8.94 21.15
N THR A 87 40.08 -8.97 19.83
CA THR A 87 38.98 -8.73 18.90
C THR A 87 37.85 -9.74 19.08
N GLY A 88 36.60 -9.26 19.08
CA GLY A 88 35.40 -10.10 19.22
C GLY A 88 34.95 -10.34 20.66
N MET A 89 35.64 -9.77 21.64
CA MET A 89 35.21 -9.80 23.05
C MET A 89 34.12 -8.76 23.32
N GLN A 90 33.16 -9.14 24.18
CA GLN A 90 32.12 -8.24 24.66
C GLN A 90 32.51 -7.69 26.03
N PHE A 91 32.26 -6.40 26.24
CA PHE A 91 32.48 -5.72 27.52
C PHE A 91 31.18 -5.05 27.97
N ASN A 92 30.96 -5.04 29.27
CA ASN A 92 29.83 -4.35 29.88
C ASN A 92 30.20 -2.90 30.26
N ARG A 93 29.19 -2.07 30.47
CA ARG A 93 29.41 -0.70 30.93
C ARG A 93 30.10 -0.72 32.29
N GLY A 94 31.24 -0.03 32.40
CA GLY A 94 32.05 0.04 33.62
C GLY A 94 33.04 -1.11 33.79
N GLU A 95 33.10 -2.04 32.84
CA GLU A 95 34.11 -3.09 32.83
C GLU A 95 35.45 -2.54 32.33
N THR A 96 36.54 -2.89 33.01
CA THR A 96 37.89 -2.48 32.61
C THR A 96 38.30 -3.22 31.35
N LEU A 97 38.47 -2.48 30.26
CA LEU A 97 38.92 -3.00 28.96
C LEU A 97 40.40 -3.40 29.01
N ILE A 98 41.23 -2.49 29.55
CA ILE A 98 42.68 -2.58 29.62
C ILE A 98 43.12 -1.89 30.92
N SER A 99 44.11 -2.43 31.62
CA SER A 99 44.84 -1.70 32.66
C SER A 99 46.26 -1.42 32.20
N ILE A 100 46.73 -0.20 32.46
CA ILE A 100 48.05 0.29 32.07
C ILE A 100 48.74 0.77 33.34
N ASP A 101 49.99 0.40 33.53
CA ASP A 101 50.83 0.96 34.59
C ASP A 101 51.15 2.43 34.27
N ASP A 102 50.54 3.33 35.04
CA ASP A 102 50.57 4.78 34.91
C ASP A 102 51.53 5.45 35.93
N SER A 103 52.39 4.67 36.59
CA SER A 103 53.27 5.15 37.66
C SER A 103 54.14 6.34 37.24
N GLU A 104 54.68 6.34 36.02
CA GLU A 104 55.49 7.43 35.48
C GLU A 104 54.66 8.70 35.21
N GLN A 105 53.50 8.57 34.54
CA GLN A 105 52.59 9.68 34.29
C GLN A 105 52.12 10.33 35.61
N ARG A 106 51.80 9.53 36.63
CA ARG A 106 51.41 10.04 37.95
C ARG A 106 52.56 10.73 38.67
N ALA A 107 53.77 10.18 38.61
CA ALA A 107 54.94 10.79 39.22
C ALA A 107 55.22 12.17 38.60
N ASN A 108 55.12 12.28 37.27
CA ASN A 108 55.23 13.56 36.56
C ASN A 108 54.14 14.56 36.97
N LEU A 109 52.89 14.10 37.12
CA LEU A 109 51.79 14.94 37.59
C LEU A 109 52.06 15.49 39.00
N TYR A 110 52.59 14.66 39.91
CA TYR A 110 52.94 15.10 41.25
C TYR A 110 54.11 16.08 41.27
N ALA A 111 55.14 15.85 40.44
CA ALA A 111 56.26 16.78 40.30
C ALA A 111 55.79 18.16 39.83
N GLN A 112 54.95 18.22 38.78
CA GLN A 112 54.37 19.47 38.28
C GLN A 112 53.52 20.18 39.33
N ARG A 113 52.76 19.42 40.13
CA ARG A 113 51.97 19.99 41.22
C ARG A 113 52.85 20.62 42.30
N SER A 114 53.93 19.96 42.70
CA SER A 114 54.89 20.52 43.68
C SER A 114 55.61 21.75 43.14
N GLU A 115 55.99 21.73 41.86
CA GLU A 115 56.59 22.90 41.19
C GLU A 115 55.62 24.08 41.17
N TYR A 116 54.36 23.85 40.78
CA TYR A 116 53.32 24.87 40.83
C TYR A 116 53.13 25.44 42.24
N GLN A 117 53.12 24.59 43.27
CA GLN A 117 52.98 25.03 44.67
C GLN A 117 54.16 25.91 45.14
N ASN A 118 55.37 25.58 44.69
CA ASN A 118 56.54 26.40 44.96
C ASN A 118 56.42 27.77 44.28
N LEU A 119 55.98 27.81 43.02
CA LEU A 119 55.82 29.06 42.25
C LEU A 119 54.76 30.02 42.81
N ILE A 120 53.69 29.50 43.42
CA ILE A 120 52.64 30.35 44.03
C ILE A 120 52.98 30.82 45.45
N THR A 121 53.94 30.17 46.09
CA THR A 121 54.33 30.45 47.48
C THR A 121 55.58 31.34 47.55
N SER A 122 56.44 31.30 46.53
CA SER A 122 57.59 32.20 46.34
C SER A 122 57.15 33.58 45.87
#